data_AF-A0AA88S4L7-F1
#
_entry.id   AF-A0AA88S4L7-F1
#
_cell.length_a   1.000
_cell.length_b   1.000
_cell.length_c   1.000
_cell.angle_alpha   90.00
_cell.angle_beta   90.00
_cell.angle_gamma   90.00
#
_symmetry.space_group_name_H-M   'P 1'
#
loop_
_entity.id
_entity.type
_entity.pdbx_description
1 polymer ?
#
loop_
_entity_poly.entity_id
_entity_poly.type
_entity_poly.pdbx_seq_one_letter_code
_entity_poly.pdbx_strand_id
1 'polypeptide(L)'
;MKAMIVLLAAAFAFGAPHQNLKSIIKGCSNICHEKELCKSVFVKALKNKTNMCEVRHRQAEFFCQAEKVLSEVKFPTVTPHCNVTKLLRNLNVYNNGMNCTVPKIEVEIDLGSFLEDLKECAKKVFSMTPPTQFSQ
;
A
#
# COMPACT_ATOMS: atom_id res chain seq x y z
N MET A 1 37.27 23.09 13.67
CA MET A 1 35.84 23.44 13.89
C MET A 1 35.41 24.24 12.67
N LYS A 2 34.42 23.89 11.84
CA LYS A 2 33.23 23.04 11.94
C LYS A 2 33.00 22.35 10.59
N ALA A 3 32.65 21.06 10.59
CA ALA A 3 32.15 20.38 9.39
C ALA A 3 30.78 20.96 9.04
N MET A 4 30.66 21.56 7.86
CA MET A 4 29.37 21.94 7.28
C MET A 4 28.73 20.68 6.72
N ILE A 5 27.82 20.09 7.49
CA ILE A 5 26.91 19.05 7.00
C ILE A 5 25.98 19.73 6.01
N VAL A 6 26.25 19.55 4.72
CA VAL A 6 25.30 19.86 3.66
C VAL A 6 24.22 18.79 3.71
N LEU A 7 23.12 19.09 4.39
CA LEU A 7 21.86 18.36 4.27
C LEU A 7 21.34 18.57 2.84
N LEU A 8 21.76 17.70 1.92
CA LEU A 8 21.02 17.45 0.69
C LEU A 8 19.74 16.72 1.08
N ALA A 9 18.73 17.50 1.46
CA ALA A 9 17.36 17.03 1.49
C ALA A 9 17.03 16.55 0.08
N ALA A 10 16.92 15.24 -0.10
CA ALA A 10 16.32 14.66 -1.29
C ALA A 10 14.95 15.32 -1.45
N ALA A 11 14.82 16.17 -2.47
CA ALA A 11 13.56 16.74 -2.89
C ALA A 11 12.72 15.57 -3.40
N PHE A 12 11.98 14.92 -2.51
CA PHE A 12 11.00 13.90 -2.87
C PHE A 12 10.00 14.60 -3.79
N ALA A 13 9.83 14.09 -5.00
CA ALA A 13 8.80 14.55 -5.92
C ALA A 13 7.43 14.33 -5.27
N PHE A 14 6.91 15.33 -4.56
CA PHE A 14 5.72 15.22 -3.71
C PHE A 14 4.41 15.00 -4.50
N GLY A 15 4.45 14.99 -5.85
CA GLY A 15 3.29 14.68 -6.71
C GLY A 15 3.09 13.19 -7.04
N ALA A 16 4.17 12.39 -7.09
CA ALA A 16 4.08 10.96 -7.40
C ALA A 16 3.38 10.13 -6.29
N PRO A 17 3.61 10.38 -4.98
CA PRO A 17 2.94 9.65 -3.91
C PRO A 17 1.42 9.79 -3.95
N HIS A 18 0.89 10.97 -4.28
CA HIS A 18 -0.54 11.25 -4.25
C HIS A 18 -1.32 10.53 -5.38
N GLN A 19 -0.75 10.46 -6.60
CA GLN A 19 -1.35 9.70 -7.71
C GLN A 19 -1.27 8.19 -7.49
N ASN A 20 -0.17 7.72 -6.89
CA ASN A 20 0.00 6.30 -6.54
C ASN A 20 -1.01 5.88 -5.47
N LEU A 21 -1.20 6.70 -4.42
CA LEU A 21 -2.22 6.47 -3.38
C LEU A 21 -3.63 6.42 -3.98
N LYS A 22 -3.98 7.34 -4.89
CA LYS A 22 -5.26 7.30 -5.60
C LYS A 22 -5.44 6.00 -6.40
N SER A 23 -4.37 5.53 -7.05
CA SER A 23 -4.37 4.29 -7.84
C SER A 23 -4.46 3.04 -6.96
N ILE A 24 -3.82 3.04 -5.78
CA ILE A 24 -3.94 1.99 -4.76
C ILE A 24 -5.38 1.91 -4.25
N ILE A 25 -5.99 3.04 -3.88
CA ILE A 25 -7.39 3.12 -3.43
C ILE A 25 -8.33 2.53 -4.49
N LYS A 26 -8.16 2.92 -5.76
CA LYS A 26 -8.98 2.40 -6.87
C LYS A 26 -8.73 0.90 -7.11
N GLY A 27 -7.48 0.46 -7.04
CA GLY A 27 -7.11 -0.94 -7.21
C GLY A 27 -7.76 -1.85 -6.17
N CYS A 28 -7.77 -1.44 -4.90
CA CYS A 28 -8.42 -2.18 -3.82
C CYS A 28 -9.93 -2.33 -4.06
N SER A 29 -10.61 -1.25 -4.45
CA SER A 29 -12.05 -1.31 -4.79
C SER A 29 -12.33 -2.22 -5.99
N ASN A 30 -11.43 -2.25 -6.97
CA ASN A 30 -11.63 -2.98 -8.22
C ASN A 30 -11.46 -4.49 -8.11
N ILE A 31 -10.63 -4.97 -7.17
CA ILE A 31 -10.40 -6.41 -6.97
C ILE A 31 -11.62 -7.08 -6.32
N CYS A 32 -12.36 -6.37 -5.46
CA CYS A 32 -13.51 -6.92 -4.74
C CYS A 32 -14.89 -6.66 -5.35
N HIS A 33 -14.96 -6.14 -6.59
CA HIS A 33 -16.22 -6.17 -7.33
C HIS A 33 -16.69 -7.61 -7.62
N GLU A 34 -15.77 -8.58 -7.61
CA GLU A 34 -16.08 -10.01 -7.66
C GLU A 34 -16.22 -10.56 -6.23
N LYS A 35 -17.41 -10.37 -5.65
CA LYS A 35 -17.72 -10.67 -4.22
C LYS A 35 -17.38 -12.10 -3.77
N GLU A 36 -17.31 -13.08 -4.67
CA GLU A 36 -16.99 -14.47 -4.30
C GLU A 36 -15.50 -14.72 -4.10
N LEU A 37 -14.62 -14.05 -4.87
CA LEU A 37 -13.18 -14.20 -4.74
C LEU A 37 -12.69 -13.65 -3.39
N CYS A 38 -13.17 -12.45 -3.02
CA CYS A 38 -12.72 -11.78 -1.80
C CYS A 38 -13.15 -12.49 -0.51
N LYS A 39 -14.11 -13.42 -0.56
CA LYS A 39 -14.59 -14.18 0.61
C LYS A 39 -14.05 -15.61 0.70
N SER A 40 -13.46 -16.13 -0.38
CA SER A 40 -12.97 -17.51 -0.47
C SER A 40 -11.44 -17.61 -0.37
N VAL A 41 -10.74 -16.49 -0.55
CA VAL A 41 -9.29 -16.39 -0.40
C VAL A 41 -8.96 -15.79 0.95
N PHE A 42 -8.10 -16.47 1.70
CA PHE A 42 -7.59 -16.00 2.98
C PHE A 42 -6.13 -15.61 2.87
N VAL A 43 -5.75 -14.55 3.57
CA VAL A 43 -4.41 -14.00 3.59
C VAL A 43 -3.94 -13.76 5.01
N LYS A 44 -2.64 -13.81 5.19
CA LYS A 44 -1.99 -13.50 6.46
C LYS A 44 -1.77 -12.00 6.58
N ALA A 45 -2.31 -11.41 7.63
CA ALA A 45 -2.25 -9.97 7.84
C ALA A 45 -1.84 -9.62 9.27
N LEU A 46 -1.29 -8.42 9.44
CA LEU A 46 -0.96 -7.90 10.76
C LEU A 46 -2.20 -7.71 11.63
N LYS A 47 -2.16 -8.27 12.85
CA LYS A 47 -3.24 -8.14 13.85
C LYS A 47 -3.50 -6.70 14.30
N ASN A 48 -2.48 -5.83 14.30
CA ASN A 48 -2.59 -4.46 14.80
C ASN A 48 -2.07 -3.45 13.77
N LYS A 49 -3.01 -2.83 13.05
CA LYS A 49 -2.74 -1.91 11.93
C LYS A 49 -2.87 -0.43 12.33
N THR A 50 -3.47 -0.16 13.49
CA THR A 50 -3.96 1.16 13.91
C THR A 50 -2.88 2.24 13.91
N ASN A 51 -1.62 1.87 14.25
CA ASN A 51 -0.49 2.80 14.28
C ASN A 51 0.37 2.84 13.00
N MET A 52 0.13 1.98 12.02
CA MET A 52 1.02 1.91 10.84
C MET A 52 0.68 2.98 9.80
N CYS A 53 -0.59 3.34 9.68
CA CYS A 53 -1.06 4.33 8.71
C CYS A 53 -0.84 5.78 9.17
N GLU A 54 -0.63 5.99 10.47
CA GLU A 54 -0.49 7.32 11.09
C GLU A 54 0.96 7.83 11.08
N VAL A 55 1.92 6.90 11.08
CA VAL A 55 3.34 7.24 11.25
C VAL A 55 4.06 7.09 9.92
N ARG A 56 4.62 8.18 9.39
CA ARG A 56 5.19 8.25 8.02
C ARG A 56 6.16 7.11 7.67
N HIS A 57 7.10 6.78 8.55
CA HIS A 57 8.06 5.69 8.29
C HIS A 57 7.42 4.29 8.32
N ARG A 58 6.27 4.13 8.99
CA ARG A 58 5.52 2.88 9.08
C ARG A 58 4.51 2.69 7.94
N GLN A 59 4.16 3.77 7.25
CA GLN A 59 3.28 3.72 6.07
C GLN A 59 3.94 2.91 4.95
N ALA A 60 5.18 3.25 4.58
CA ALA A 60 5.93 2.51 3.56
C ALA A 60 6.14 1.03 3.95
N GLU A 61 6.43 0.76 5.22
CA GLU A 61 6.54 -0.61 5.75
C GLU A 61 5.23 -1.39 5.58
N PHE A 62 4.08 -0.78 5.94
CA PHE A 62 2.77 -1.39 5.77
C PHE A 62 2.44 -1.68 4.30
N PHE A 63 2.65 -0.71 3.41
CA PHE A 63 2.38 -0.90 1.98
C PHE A 63 3.31 -1.93 1.33
N CYS A 64 4.56 -2.04 1.79
CA CYS A 64 5.47 -3.08 1.34
C CYS A 64 5.02 -4.47 1.81
N GLN A 65 4.63 -4.59 3.08
CA GLN A 65 4.14 -5.87 3.59
C GLN A 65 2.86 -6.29 2.84
N ALA A 66 2.00 -5.32 2.52
CA ALA A 66 0.81 -5.58 1.74
C ALA A 66 1.13 -6.06 0.31
N GLU A 67 2.15 -5.49 -0.33
CA GLU A 67 2.66 -5.95 -1.63
C GLU A 67 3.12 -7.41 -1.56
N LYS A 68 3.89 -7.79 -0.53
CA LYS A 68 4.33 -9.18 -0.33
C LYS A 68 3.17 -10.14 -0.16
N VAL A 69 2.27 -9.83 0.77
CA VAL A 69 1.08 -10.65 1.02
C VAL A 69 0.29 -10.87 -0.27
N LEU A 70 0.00 -9.81 -1.03
CA LEU A 70 -0.75 -9.91 -2.28
C LEU A 70 0.01 -10.67 -3.38
N SER A 71 1.35 -10.61 -3.39
CA SER A 71 2.16 -11.33 -4.38
C SER A 71 2.17 -12.85 -4.14
N GLU A 72 1.91 -13.28 -2.91
CA GLU A 72 1.86 -14.70 -2.52
C GLU A 72 0.46 -15.30 -2.72
N VAL A 73 -0.57 -14.47 -2.94
CA VAL A 73 -1.93 -14.93 -3.18
C VAL A 73 -2.00 -15.66 -4.53
N LYS A 74 -2.39 -16.93 -4.48
CA LYS A 74 -2.72 -17.72 -5.68
C LYS A 74 -4.15 -17.41 -6.10
N PHE A 75 -4.28 -16.53 -7.08
CA PHE A 75 -5.58 -16.26 -7.69
C PHE A 75 -5.99 -17.42 -8.61
N PRO A 76 -7.23 -17.91 -8.55
CA PRO A 76 -7.76 -18.80 -9.56
C PRO A 76 -7.70 -18.08 -10.93
N THR A 77 -7.32 -18.83 -11.96
CA THR A 77 -7.08 -18.38 -13.34
C THR A 77 -8.26 -17.68 -14.02
N VAL A 78 -9.43 -17.65 -13.37
CA VAL A 78 -10.71 -17.17 -13.91
C VAL A 78 -10.96 -15.67 -13.59
N THR A 79 -10.25 -15.11 -12.61
CA THR A 79 -10.32 -13.69 -12.25
C THR A 79 -9.42 -12.84 -13.16
N PRO A 80 -9.76 -11.59 -13.51
CA PRO A 80 -8.89 -10.74 -14.30
C PRO A 80 -7.64 -10.37 -13.49
N HIS A 81 -6.59 -11.21 -13.62
CA HIS A 81 -5.24 -11.02 -13.08
C HIS A 81 -4.69 -9.60 -13.30
N CYS A 82 -5.17 -8.91 -14.33
CA CYS A 82 -4.82 -7.54 -14.68
C CYS A 82 -5.00 -6.53 -13.54
N ASN A 83 -6.00 -6.69 -12.66
CA ASN A 83 -6.27 -5.72 -11.59
C ASN A 83 -5.32 -5.87 -10.39
N VAL A 84 -4.95 -7.10 -10.04
CA VAL A 84 -3.98 -7.37 -8.95
C VAL A 84 -2.57 -6.96 -9.36
N THR A 85 -2.12 -7.31 -10.57
CA THR A 85 -0.79 -6.93 -11.06
C THR A 85 -0.60 -5.41 -11.08
N LYS A 86 -1.64 -4.66 -11.44
CA LYS A 86 -1.63 -3.19 -11.37
C LYS A 86 -1.53 -2.67 -9.94
N LEU A 87 -2.26 -3.28 -8.99
CA LEU A 87 -2.17 -2.91 -7.58
C LEU A 87 -0.76 -3.17 -7.03
N LEU A 88 -0.18 -4.34 -7.30
CA LEU A 88 1.20 -4.68 -6.92
C LEU A 88 2.20 -3.68 -7.45
N ARG A 89 2.09 -3.30 -8.74
CA ARG A 89 2.96 -2.27 -9.33
C ARG A 89 2.83 -0.92 -8.61
N ASN A 90 1.60 -0.48 -8.30
CA ASN A 90 1.39 0.80 -7.62
C ASN A 90 1.93 0.80 -6.19
N LEU A 91 1.81 -0.33 -5.48
CA LEU A 91 2.43 -0.53 -4.17
C LEU A 91 3.96 -0.45 -4.29
N ASN A 92 4.56 -1.19 -5.22
CA ASN A 92 6.01 -1.19 -5.44
C ASN A 92 6.57 0.20 -5.71
N VAL A 93 5.90 0.98 -6.58
CA VAL A 93 6.30 2.36 -6.89
C VAL A 93 6.14 3.27 -5.67
N TYR A 94 5.06 3.12 -4.89
CA TYR A 94 4.88 3.89 -3.64
C TYR A 94 5.98 3.57 -2.62
N ASN A 95 6.35 2.30 -2.52
CA ASN A 95 7.39 1.80 -1.62
C ASN A 95 8.82 2.05 -2.13
N ASN A 96 8.97 2.61 -3.34
CA ASN A 96 10.25 2.78 -4.03
C ASN A 96 11.08 1.48 -4.09
N GLY A 97 10.42 0.33 -4.31
CA GLY A 97 11.08 -0.98 -4.36
C GLY A 97 11.73 -1.43 -3.04
N MET A 98 11.32 -0.85 -1.90
CA MET A 98 11.81 -1.24 -0.57
C MET A 98 11.56 -2.73 -0.30
N ASN A 99 12.51 -3.37 0.37
CA ASN A 99 12.33 -4.70 0.96
C ASN A 99 11.84 -4.57 2.41
N CYS A 100 10.76 -5.24 2.74
CA CYS A 100 10.20 -5.35 4.10
C CYS A 100 10.16 -6.81 4.55
N THR A 101 10.03 -7.02 5.87
CA THR A 101 9.79 -8.34 6.44
C THR A 101 8.34 -8.45 6.84
N VAL A 102 7.65 -9.50 6.38
CA VAL A 102 6.28 -9.76 6.85
C VAL A 102 6.38 -10.21 8.31
N PRO A 103 5.73 -9.53 9.28
CA PRO A 103 5.95 -9.81 10.70
C PRO A 103 5.35 -11.14 11.11
N LYS A 104 5.98 -11.82 12.08
CA LYS A 104 5.58 -13.18 12.51
C LYS A 104 4.20 -13.29 13.16
N ILE A 105 3.60 -12.17 13.60
CA ILE A 105 2.29 -12.17 14.25
C ILE A 105 1.22 -11.87 13.20
N GLU A 106 0.77 -12.94 12.58
CA GLU A 106 -0.19 -12.93 11.48
C GLU A 106 -1.53 -13.49 11.97
N VAL A 107 -2.61 -12.79 11.66
CA VAL A 107 -3.97 -13.35 11.70
C VAL A 107 -4.40 -13.67 10.29
N GLU A 108 -5.16 -14.74 10.13
CA GLU A 108 -5.77 -15.10 8.86
C GLU A 108 -7.08 -14.31 8.72
N ILE A 109 -7.18 -13.52 7.64
CA ILE A 109 -8.37 -12.73 7.30
C ILE A 109 -8.72 -12.98 5.83
N ASP A 110 -9.98 -12.77 5.46
CA ASP A 110 -10.36 -12.85 4.06
C ASP A 110 -9.71 -11.71 3.25
N LEU A 111 -9.44 -11.97 1.98
CA LEU A 111 -8.82 -11.03 1.06
C LEU A 111 -9.62 -9.73 0.95
N GLY A 112 -10.94 -9.79 1.06
CA GLY A 112 -11.82 -8.62 1.08
C GLY A 112 -11.50 -7.69 2.24
N SER A 113 -11.54 -8.21 3.46
CA SER A 113 -11.17 -7.47 4.67
C SER A 113 -9.74 -6.91 4.58
N PHE A 114 -8.80 -7.69 4.05
CA PHE A 114 -7.43 -7.22 3.83
C PHE A 114 -7.36 -6.01 2.88
N LEU A 115 -8.06 -6.07 1.74
CA LEU A 115 -8.09 -4.99 0.75
C LEU A 115 -8.82 -3.75 1.27
N GLU A 116 -9.84 -3.92 2.10
CA GLU A 116 -10.49 -2.81 2.81
C GLU A 116 -9.52 -2.12 3.76
N ASP A 117 -8.76 -2.86 4.57
CA ASP A 117 -7.75 -2.29 5.47
C ASP A 117 -6.67 -1.52 4.69
N LEU A 118 -6.19 -2.09 3.57
CA LEU A 118 -5.23 -1.44 2.68
C LEU A 118 -5.80 -0.13 2.11
N LYS A 119 -7.06 -0.15 1.68
CA LYS A 119 -7.77 1.01 1.13
C LYS A 119 -7.96 2.10 2.18
N GLU A 120 -8.37 1.75 3.39
CA GLU A 120 -8.54 2.71 4.49
C GLU A 120 -7.21 3.37 4.86
N CYS A 121 -6.14 2.58 4.93
CA CYS A 121 -4.80 3.10 5.14
C CYS A 121 -4.40 4.09 4.04
N ALA A 122 -4.58 3.70 2.77
CA ALA A 122 -4.28 4.58 1.63
C ALA A 122 -5.10 5.88 1.64
N LYS A 123 -6.39 5.82 2.00
CA LYS A 123 -7.24 7.02 2.16
C LYS A 123 -6.73 7.92 3.28
N LYS A 124 -6.34 7.36 4.41
CA LYS A 124 -5.81 8.12 5.55
C LYS A 124 -4.52 8.84 5.15
N VAL A 125 -3.57 8.12 4.56
CA VAL A 125 -2.30 8.70 4.08
C VAL A 125 -2.55 9.75 2.99
N PHE A 126 -3.50 9.51 2.08
CA PHE A 126 -3.91 10.47 1.07
C PHE A 126 -4.44 11.76 1.71
N SER A 127 -5.31 11.67 2.72
CA SER A 127 -5.85 12.86 3.42
C SER A 127 -4.79 13.65 4.21
N MET A 128 -3.73 12.98 4.64
CA MET A 128 -2.59 13.60 5.33
C MET A 128 -1.57 14.21 4.36
N THR A 129 -1.68 13.89 3.06
CA THR A 129 -0.77 14.37 2.03
C THR A 129 -1.45 15.54 1.30
N PRO A 130 -1.05 16.80 1.53
CA PRO A 130 -1.68 17.93 0.87
C PRO A 130 -1.52 17.81 -0.66
N PRO A 131 -2.56 18.12 -1.46
CA PRO A 131 -2.42 18.21 -2.90
C PRO A 131 -1.43 19.34 -3.21
N THR A 132 -0.42 19.06 -4.04
CA THR A 132 0.48 20.09 -4.57
C THR A 132 -0.36 21.17 -5.26
N GLN A 133 -0.47 22.35 -4.66
CA GLN A 133 -0.79 23.56 -5.39
C GLN A 133 0.43 23.85 -6.27
N PHE A 134 0.32 23.54 -7.56
CA PHE A 134 1.19 24.17 -8.52
C PHE A 134 0.79 25.64 -8.55
N SER A 135 1.61 26.51 -7.94
CA SER A 135 1.59 27.94 -8.25
C SER A 135 1.79 28.04 -9.76
N GLN A 136 0.75 28.48 -10.47
CA GLN A 136 0.84 28.90 -11.86
C GLN A 136 1.70 30.16 -11.97
#